data_AF-A0A4D6LHZ7-F1
#
_entry.id   AF-A0A4D6LHZ7-F1
#
_cell.length_a   1.000
_cell.length_b   1.000
_cell.length_c   1.000
_cell.angle_alpha   90.00
_cell.angle_beta   90.00
_cell.angle_gamma   90.00
#
_symmetry.space_group_name_H-M   'P 1'
#
loop_
_entity.id
_entity.type
_entity.pdbx_description
1 polymer ?
#
loop_
_entity_poly.entity_id
_entity_poly.type
_entity_poly.pdbx_seq_one_letter_code
_entity_poly.pdbx_strand_id
1 'polypeptide(L)'
;MAVDKGRERIVELICCHFPELLIKRNVRGDTALHVAVRSKNSTIMRFNLSYYAIEKVKHDEMKDNKEIPREKNKYENTPLHEVVYNGDVGTVKEILIADKDVVHCLNKSRRSPLYLAVLNANLEILHLLLEVPFPTRGLARATKSLLGEIEYFMLKKGSCLGNHILAWVRIAKIHGLLHKLSLRRKQAHLSENGDNCLA
;
A
#
# COMPACT_ATOMS: atom_id res chain seq x y z
N MET A 1 7.91 22.51 11.24
CA MET A 1 6.52 22.76 10.78
C MET A 1 5.57 22.43 11.93
N ALA A 2 4.38 23.05 12.05
CA ALA A 2 3.48 22.85 13.20
C ALA A 2 3.14 21.37 13.48
N VAL A 3 2.92 20.59 12.41
CA VAL A 3 2.69 19.13 12.45
C VAL A 3 3.88 18.39 13.09
N ASP A 4 5.10 18.63 12.59
CA ASP A 4 6.34 18.01 13.09
C ASP A 4 6.60 18.32 14.57
N LYS A 5 6.15 19.50 15.03
CA LYS A 5 6.27 19.91 16.44
C LYS A 5 5.09 19.52 17.31
N GLY A 6 4.11 18.77 16.79
CA GLY A 6 2.94 18.33 17.54
C GLY A 6 2.03 19.47 17.99
N ARG A 7 2.03 20.63 17.30
CA ARG A 7 1.25 21.80 17.70
C ARG A 7 -0.20 21.67 17.23
N GLU A 8 -0.95 20.78 17.89
CA GLU A 8 -2.33 20.40 17.55
C GLU A 8 -3.24 21.60 17.30
N ARG A 9 -3.25 22.59 18.20
CA ARG A 9 -4.11 23.77 18.07
C ARG A 9 -3.80 24.62 16.83
N ILE A 10 -2.52 24.71 16.45
CA ILE A 10 -2.12 25.41 15.23
C ILE A 10 -2.54 24.60 14.00
N VAL A 11 -2.39 23.28 14.04
CA VAL A 11 -2.83 22.39 12.96
C VAL A 11 -4.34 22.50 12.77
N GLU A 12 -5.12 22.47 13.85
CA GLU A 12 -6.58 22.61 13.82
C GLU A 12 -6.99 23.93 13.15
N LEU A 13 -6.37 25.05 13.56
CA LEU A 13 -6.62 26.36 12.93
C LEU A 13 -6.24 26.38 11.45
N ILE A 14 -5.13 25.75 11.06
CA ILE A 14 -4.73 25.63 9.65
C ILE A 14 -5.74 24.81 8.87
N CYS A 15 -6.20 23.67 9.40
CA CYS A 15 -7.26 22.90 8.76
C CYS A 15 -8.50 23.77 8.56
N CYS A 16 -8.98 24.47 9.60
CA CYS A 16 -10.19 25.28 9.51
C CYS A 16 -10.10 26.47 8.53
N HIS A 17 -8.96 27.16 8.48
CA HIS A 17 -8.85 28.44 7.75
C HIS A 17 -8.03 28.38 6.46
N PHE A 18 -7.09 27.44 6.32
CA PHE A 18 -6.13 27.36 5.22
C PHE A 18 -5.91 25.92 4.74
N PRO A 19 -6.98 25.23 4.32
CA PRO A 19 -6.92 23.80 3.99
C PRO A 19 -6.07 23.45 2.78
N GLU A 20 -5.87 24.38 1.85
CA GLU A 20 -4.97 24.24 0.72
C GLU A 20 -3.52 23.99 1.15
N LEU A 21 -3.16 24.33 2.39
CA LEU A 21 -1.84 24.04 2.94
C LEU A 21 -1.63 22.56 3.28
N LEU A 22 -2.70 21.76 3.41
CA LEU A 22 -2.59 20.33 3.73
C LEU A 22 -1.95 19.52 2.60
N ILE A 23 -2.15 19.95 1.33
CA ILE A 23 -1.53 19.36 0.14
C ILE A 23 -0.17 19.97 -0.21
N LYS A 24 0.24 21.06 0.45
CA LYS A 24 1.54 21.67 0.18
C LYS A 24 2.66 20.73 0.61
N ARG A 25 3.68 20.64 -0.23
CA ARG A 25 4.81 19.74 -0.05
C ARG A 25 6.01 20.50 0.50
N ASN A 26 6.67 19.93 1.51
CA ASN A 26 7.92 20.48 2.04
C ASN A 26 9.14 20.13 1.16
N VAL A 27 10.35 20.41 1.63
CA VAL A 27 11.61 20.10 0.91
C VAL A 27 11.84 18.61 0.64
N ARG A 28 11.18 17.69 1.37
CA ARG A 28 11.19 16.24 1.14
C ARG A 28 10.06 15.78 0.22
N GLY A 29 9.21 16.71 -0.23
CA GLY A 29 7.98 16.38 -0.95
C GLY A 29 6.85 15.93 -0.02
N ASP A 30 7.04 15.93 1.30
CA ASP A 30 6.04 15.46 2.25
C ASP A 30 4.90 16.47 2.36
N THR A 31 3.66 15.97 2.29
CA THR A 31 2.45 16.70 2.72
C THR A 31 2.33 16.71 4.24
N ALA A 32 1.36 17.46 4.77
CA ALA A 32 1.07 17.47 6.21
C ALA A 32 0.79 16.05 6.74
N LEU A 33 0.07 15.21 5.99
CA LEU A 33 -0.25 13.83 6.36
C LEU A 33 1.01 12.93 6.45
N HIS A 34 1.98 13.07 5.55
CA HIS A 34 3.25 12.33 5.63
C HIS A 34 4.00 12.63 6.92
N VAL A 35 4.06 13.91 7.30
CA VAL A 35 4.74 14.34 8.51
C VAL A 35 4.00 13.84 9.75
N ALA A 36 2.67 13.91 9.76
CA ALA A 36 1.83 13.42 10.86
C ALA A 36 2.05 11.92 11.12
N VAL A 37 1.97 11.10 10.06
CA VAL A 37 2.27 9.66 10.07
C VAL A 37 3.65 9.37 10.66
N ARG A 38 4.68 10.10 10.23
CA ARG A 38 6.06 9.87 10.66
C ARG A 38 6.28 10.25 12.12
N SER A 39 5.60 11.29 12.57
CA SER A 39 5.62 11.72 13.97
C SER A 39 4.82 10.81 14.90
N LYS A 40 4.08 9.83 14.35
CA LYS A 40 3.15 8.94 15.09
C LYS A 40 2.11 9.71 15.92
N ASN A 41 1.76 10.92 15.49
CA ASN A 41 0.75 11.74 16.15
C ASN A 41 -0.61 11.46 15.50
N SER A 42 -1.38 10.56 16.12
CA SER A 42 -2.70 10.14 15.65
C SER A 42 -3.73 11.28 15.68
N THR A 43 -3.64 12.19 16.64
CA THR A 43 -4.55 13.36 16.74
C THR A 43 -4.42 14.25 15.50
N ILE A 44 -3.19 14.66 15.17
CA ILE A 44 -2.92 15.51 14.01
C ILE A 44 -3.26 14.78 12.71
N MET A 45 -2.95 13.49 12.63
CA MET A 45 -3.31 12.66 11.48
C MET A 45 -4.83 12.60 11.29
N ARG A 46 -5.62 12.40 12.35
CA ARG A 46 -7.08 12.45 12.30
C ARG A 46 -7.61 13.80 11.87
N PHE A 47 -7.04 14.92 12.36
CA PHE A 47 -7.44 16.25 11.88
C PHE A 47 -7.17 16.45 10.39
N ASN A 48 -6.08 15.89 9.85
CA ASN A 48 -5.80 15.97 8.42
C ASN A 48 -6.80 15.14 7.60
N LEU A 49 -7.11 13.91 8.04
CA LEU A 49 -8.04 13.02 7.35
C LEU A 49 -9.51 13.47 7.47
N SER A 50 -9.93 13.94 8.64
CA SER A 50 -11.30 14.43 8.85
C SER A 50 -11.57 15.65 7.99
N TYR A 51 -10.61 16.56 7.90
CA TYR A 51 -10.74 17.73 7.06
C TYR A 51 -10.80 17.36 5.57
N TYR A 52 -9.95 16.43 5.13
CA TYR A 52 -10.03 15.86 3.78
C TYR A 52 -11.40 15.28 3.46
N ALA A 53 -11.99 14.52 4.40
CA ALA A 53 -13.33 13.96 4.21
C ALA A 53 -14.40 15.05 4.05
N ILE A 54 -14.29 16.17 4.76
CA ILE A 54 -15.22 17.31 4.65
C ILE A 54 -15.09 18.00 3.29
N GLU A 55 -13.87 18.29 2.83
CA GLU A 55 -13.67 18.96 1.53
C GLU A 55 -14.08 18.09 0.35
N LYS A 56 -13.83 16.77 0.44
CA LYS A 56 -14.30 15.81 -0.56
C LYS A 56 -15.81 15.88 -0.77
N VAL A 57 -16.59 16.11 0.30
CA VAL A 57 -18.06 16.21 0.23
C VAL A 57 -18.53 17.54 -0.37
N LYS A 58 -17.77 18.63 -0.22
CA LYS A 58 -18.16 19.96 -0.73
C LYS A 58 -17.87 20.15 -2.22
N HIS A 59 -16.87 19.45 -2.76
CA HIS A 59 -16.37 19.64 -4.11
C HIS A 59 -16.48 18.36 -4.96
N ASP A 60 -17.67 17.76 -5.02
CA ASP A 60 -17.96 16.55 -5.82
C ASP A 60 -17.83 16.79 -7.35
N GLU A 61 -17.73 18.06 -7.79
CA GLU A 61 -17.66 18.44 -9.21
C GLU A 61 -16.27 18.90 -9.69
N MET A 62 -15.25 18.96 -8.82
CA MET A 62 -13.95 19.54 -9.22
C MET A 62 -13.01 18.50 -9.84
N LYS A 63 -12.76 18.68 -11.15
CA LYS A 63 -11.94 17.86 -12.05
C LYS A 63 -10.47 17.63 -11.63
N ASP A 64 -10.00 18.35 -10.61
CA ASP A 64 -8.68 18.21 -9.98
C ASP A 64 -8.80 17.46 -8.64
N ASN A 65 -9.17 16.18 -8.71
CA ASN A 65 -9.32 15.28 -7.56
C ASN A 65 -7.95 14.96 -6.92
N LYS A 66 -7.33 15.94 -6.23
CA LYS A 66 -6.07 15.77 -5.49
C LYS A 66 -6.35 15.07 -4.18
N GLU A 67 -6.22 13.74 -4.20
CA GLU A 67 -6.49 12.87 -3.08
C GLU A 67 -5.31 12.90 -2.09
N ILE A 68 -5.47 13.60 -0.97
CA ILE A 68 -4.44 13.75 0.08
C ILE A 68 -3.81 12.40 0.50
N PRO A 69 -4.57 11.30 0.67
CA PRO A 69 -4.00 9.99 1.00
C PRO A 69 -3.12 9.39 -0.11
N ARG A 70 -3.29 9.81 -1.37
CA ARG A 70 -2.52 9.30 -2.52
C ARG A 70 -1.39 10.23 -2.94
N GLU A 71 -1.26 11.39 -2.31
CA GLU A 71 -0.15 12.31 -2.56
C GLU A 71 1.19 11.63 -2.31
N LYS A 72 2.17 11.93 -3.18
CA LYS A 72 3.47 11.28 -3.23
C LYS A 72 4.58 12.23 -2.82
N ASN A 73 5.46 11.79 -1.92
CA ASN A 73 6.69 12.52 -1.60
C ASN A 73 7.78 12.34 -2.66
N LYS A 74 9.00 12.86 -2.44
CA LYS A 74 10.12 12.74 -3.40
C LYS A 74 10.57 11.30 -3.68
N TYR A 75 10.24 10.36 -2.80
CA TYR A 75 10.48 8.93 -2.99
C TYR A 75 9.28 8.22 -3.65
N GLU A 76 8.28 9.00 -4.07
CA GLU A 76 6.97 8.53 -4.48
C GLU A 76 6.25 7.65 -3.45
N ASN A 77 6.67 7.72 -2.19
CA ASN A 77 5.92 7.10 -1.11
C ASN A 77 4.65 7.93 -0.90
N THR A 78 3.53 7.22 -0.76
CA THR A 78 2.31 7.78 -0.16
C THR A 78 2.41 7.71 1.36
N PRO A 79 1.55 8.41 2.11
CA PRO A 79 1.44 8.24 3.56
C PRO A 79 1.23 6.77 3.98
N LEU A 80 0.51 5.97 3.17
CA LEU A 80 0.34 4.53 3.42
C LEU A 80 1.69 3.77 3.38
N HIS A 81 2.60 4.11 2.46
CA HIS A 81 3.92 3.48 2.43
C HIS A 81 4.70 3.75 3.72
N GLU A 82 4.64 4.98 4.23
CA GLU A 82 5.36 5.39 5.45
C GLU A 82 4.78 4.70 6.70
N VAL A 83 3.45 4.60 6.87
CA VAL A 83 2.87 3.88 8.03
C VAL A 83 3.15 2.39 8.01
N VAL A 84 3.12 1.77 6.82
CA VAL A 84 3.40 0.33 6.68
C VAL A 84 4.86 0.07 6.98
N TYR A 85 5.75 0.94 6.51
CA TYR A 85 7.16 0.89 6.88
C TYR A 85 7.37 1.01 8.39
N ASN A 86 6.63 1.90 9.05
CA ASN A 86 6.69 2.12 10.49
C ASN A 86 6.02 1.03 11.34
N GLY A 87 5.24 0.13 10.73
CA GLY A 87 4.53 -0.94 11.43
C GLY A 87 3.30 -0.48 12.23
N ASP A 88 2.76 0.70 11.95
CA ASP A 88 1.64 1.28 12.70
C ASP A 88 0.28 0.79 12.17
N VAL A 89 -0.20 -0.30 12.77
CA VAL A 89 -1.48 -0.95 12.41
C VAL A 89 -2.68 0.00 12.55
N GLY A 90 -2.72 0.81 13.61
CA GLY A 90 -3.84 1.70 13.89
C GLY A 90 -3.97 2.76 12.80
N THR A 91 -2.86 3.41 12.46
CA THR A 91 -2.83 4.43 11.42
C THR A 91 -3.05 3.83 10.02
N VAL A 92 -2.61 2.58 9.75
CA VAL A 92 -2.98 1.86 8.52
C VAL A 92 -4.50 1.76 8.38
N LYS A 93 -5.22 1.33 9.42
CA LYS A 93 -6.70 1.23 9.37
C LYS A 93 -7.34 2.58 9.06
N GLU A 94 -6.90 3.64 9.72
CA GLU A 94 -7.47 4.99 9.53
C GLU A 94 -7.25 5.51 8.10
N ILE A 95 -6.06 5.29 7.52
CA ILE A 95 -5.79 5.68 6.12
C ILE A 95 -6.65 4.86 5.14
N LEU A 96 -6.82 3.55 5.36
CA LEU A 96 -7.66 2.70 4.51
C LEU A 96 -9.15 3.02 4.60
N ILE A 97 -9.62 3.54 5.73
CA ILE A 97 -10.99 4.06 5.86
C ILE A 97 -11.16 5.31 5.01
N ALA A 98 -10.17 6.21 4.99
CA ALA A 98 -10.21 7.42 4.19
C ALA A 98 -10.12 7.12 2.67
N ASP A 99 -9.29 6.14 2.29
CA ASP A 99 -9.09 5.77 0.90
C ASP A 99 -8.53 4.34 0.77
N LYS A 100 -9.31 3.42 0.21
CA LYS A 100 -8.90 2.02 0.04
C LYS A 100 -7.97 1.81 -1.15
N ASP A 101 -8.08 2.58 -2.24
CA ASP A 101 -7.30 2.27 -3.45
C ASP A 101 -5.83 2.71 -3.32
N VAL A 102 -5.49 3.46 -2.26
CA VAL A 102 -4.10 3.84 -1.95
C VAL A 102 -3.19 2.61 -1.76
N VAL A 103 -3.74 1.42 -1.45
CA VAL A 103 -2.99 0.15 -1.38
C VAL A 103 -2.33 -0.26 -2.69
N HIS A 104 -2.80 0.28 -3.82
CA HIS A 104 -2.30 -0.04 -5.15
C HIS A 104 -1.24 0.94 -5.66
N CYS A 105 -0.99 2.03 -4.93
CA CYS A 105 0.03 2.99 -5.30
C CYS A 105 1.42 2.35 -5.26
N LEU A 106 2.25 2.65 -6.25
CA LEU A 106 3.65 2.24 -6.29
C LEU A 106 4.55 3.42 -6.00
N ASN A 107 5.58 3.19 -5.20
CA ASN A 107 6.65 4.17 -4.99
C ASN A 107 7.71 4.14 -6.10
N LYS A 108 8.78 4.92 -5.92
CA LYS A 108 9.86 5.09 -6.92
C LYS A 108 10.60 3.79 -7.20
N SER A 109 10.63 2.87 -6.24
CA SER A 109 11.18 1.52 -6.39
C SER A 109 10.16 0.51 -6.94
N ARG A 110 9.02 0.97 -7.46
CA ARG A 110 7.92 0.12 -7.96
C ARG A 110 7.31 -0.79 -6.89
N ARG A 111 7.48 -0.46 -5.60
CA ARG A 111 6.98 -1.24 -4.47
C ARG A 111 5.63 -0.69 -4.03
N SER A 112 4.68 -1.58 -3.76
CA SER A 112 3.41 -1.22 -3.14
C SER A 112 3.50 -1.27 -1.61
N PRO A 113 2.54 -0.68 -0.88
CA PRO A 113 2.42 -0.87 0.57
C PRO A 113 2.32 -2.35 0.96
N LEU A 114 1.61 -3.16 0.17
CA LEU A 114 1.51 -4.61 0.38
C LEU A 114 2.89 -5.28 0.34
N TYR A 115 3.73 -4.90 -0.63
CA TYR A 115 5.09 -5.43 -0.73
C TYR A 115 5.93 -5.04 0.50
N LEU A 116 5.81 -3.79 0.98
CA LEU A 116 6.50 -3.35 2.20
C LEU A 116 6.04 -4.14 3.44
N ALA A 117 4.75 -4.47 3.56
CA ALA A 117 4.24 -5.30 4.65
C ALA A 117 4.85 -6.72 4.65
N VAL A 118 5.02 -7.31 3.45
CA VAL A 118 5.71 -8.60 3.28
C VAL A 118 7.19 -8.50 3.67
N LEU A 119 7.90 -7.47 3.18
CA LEU A 119 9.31 -7.26 3.52
C LEU A 119 9.52 -7.12 5.04
N ASN A 120 8.61 -6.42 5.71
CA ASN A 120 8.67 -6.17 7.15
C ASN A 120 8.16 -7.36 7.98
N ALA A 121 7.67 -8.44 7.35
CA ALA A 121 7.06 -9.59 8.00
C ALA A 121 5.90 -9.23 8.96
N ASN A 122 5.23 -8.10 8.74
CA ASN A 122 4.12 -7.66 9.58
C ASN A 122 2.81 -8.27 9.07
N LEU A 123 2.45 -9.43 9.63
CA LEU A 123 1.28 -10.21 9.22
C LEU A 123 -0.03 -9.47 9.46
N GLU A 124 -0.14 -8.68 10.52
CA GLU A 124 -1.37 -7.94 10.82
C GLU A 124 -1.66 -6.88 9.76
N ILE A 125 -0.65 -6.07 9.40
CA ILE A 125 -0.77 -5.08 8.31
C ILE A 125 -0.99 -5.79 6.98
N LEU A 126 -0.30 -6.91 6.73
CA LEU A 126 -0.49 -7.71 5.52
C LEU A 126 -1.95 -8.14 5.37
N HIS A 127 -2.57 -8.65 6.44
CA HIS A 127 -3.97 -9.04 6.44
C HIS A 127 -4.90 -7.87 6.13
N LEU A 128 -4.70 -6.71 6.77
CA LEU A 128 -5.52 -5.52 6.51
C LEU A 128 -5.45 -5.04 5.06
N LEU A 129 -4.25 -5.07 4.46
CA LEU A 129 -4.08 -4.65 3.07
C LEU A 129 -4.68 -5.65 2.07
N LEU A 130 -4.79 -6.92 2.43
CA LEU A 130 -5.39 -7.98 1.60
C LEU A 130 -6.91 -8.02 1.66
N GLU A 131 -7.53 -7.43 2.69
CA GLU A 131 -8.98 -7.27 2.77
C GLU A 131 -9.52 -6.32 1.69
N VAL A 132 -8.66 -5.47 1.11
CA VAL A 132 -9.02 -4.59 0.00
C VAL A 132 -9.04 -5.37 -1.31
N PRO A 133 -10.17 -5.42 -2.04
CA PRO A 133 -10.26 -6.13 -3.32
C PRO A 133 -9.31 -5.53 -4.37
N PHE A 134 -8.53 -6.37 -5.06
CA PHE A 134 -7.76 -5.90 -6.20
C PHE A 134 -8.70 -5.50 -7.35
N PRO A 135 -8.52 -4.32 -7.98
CA PRO A 135 -9.33 -3.91 -9.11
C PRO A 135 -9.12 -4.89 -10.26
N THR A 136 -10.17 -5.62 -10.63
CA THR A 136 -10.12 -6.72 -11.60
C THR A 136 -9.83 -6.29 -13.05
N ARG A 137 -9.87 -4.98 -13.34
CA ARG A 137 -9.63 -4.41 -14.68
C ARG A 137 -8.18 -3.96 -14.84
N GLY A 138 -7.42 -4.68 -15.68
CA GLY A 138 -6.02 -4.38 -16.03
C GLY A 138 -4.96 -5.30 -15.39
N LEU A 139 -5.39 -6.30 -14.61
CA LEU A 139 -4.55 -7.10 -13.71
C LEU A 139 -3.35 -7.82 -14.34
N ALA A 140 -3.36 -8.19 -15.62
CA ALA A 140 -2.37 -9.15 -16.14
C ALA A 140 -0.91 -8.67 -16.10
N ARG A 141 -0.65 -7.36 -16.07
CA ARG A 141 0.71 -6.80 -16.10
C ARG A 141 1.22 -6.35 -14.72
N ALA A 142 0.37 -5.71 -13.92
CA ALA A 142 0.73 -5.23 -12.59
C ALA A 142 0.76 -6.36 -11.54
N THR A 143 -0.21 -7.28 -11.56
CA THR A 143 -0.21 -8.43 -10.64
C THR A 143 0.92 -9.40 -10.93
N LYS A 144 1.33 -9.54 -12.20
CA LYS A 144 2.43 -10.43 -12.57
C LYS A 144 3.78 -9.96 -12.04
N SER A 145 4.01 -8.63 -11.98
CA SER A 145 5.18 -8.04 -11.31
C SER A 145 5.09 -8.24 -9.80
N LEU A 146 3.94 -7.91 -9.21
CA LEU A 146 3.75 -7.97 -7.75
C LEU A 146 3.81 -9.41 -7.21
N LEU A 147 3.09 -10.35 -7.82
CA LEU A 147 3.14 -11.77 -7.47
C LEU A 147 4.49 -12.38 -7.81
N GLY A 148 5.08 -12.09 -8.96
CA GLY A 148 6.39 -12.64 -9.34
C GLY A 148 7.52 -12.17 -8.43
N GLU A 149 7.51 -10.91 -8.01
CA GLU A 149 8.53 -10.36 -7.09
C GLU A 149 8.31 -10.80 -5.64
N ILE A 150 7.06 -10.93 -5.20
CA ILE A 150 6.73 -11.51 -3.88
C ILE A 150 7.09 -12.99 -3.86
N GLU A 151 6.71 -13.77 -4.89
CA GLU A 151 7.11 -15.17 -5.06
C GLU A 151 8.63 -15.31 -5.07
N TYR A 152 9.34 -14.51 -5.87
CA TYR A 152 10.80 -14.51 -5.92
C TYR A 152 11.43 -14.22 -4.55
N PHE A 153 10.97 -13.18 -3.86
CA PHE A 153 11.51 -12.81 -2.55
C PHE A 153 11.26 -13.90 -1.50
N MET A 154 10.06 -14.47 -1.50
CA MET A 154 9.64 -15.53 -0.58
C MET A 154 10.37 -16.86 -0.84
N LEU A 155 10.65 -17.17 -2.11
CA LEU A 155 11.43 -18.36 -2.52
C LEU A 155 12.92 -18.21 -2.20
N LYS A 156 13.51 -17.02 -2.38
CA LYS A 156 14.96 -16.81 -2.13
C LYS A 156 15.34 -16.71 -0.65
N LYS A 157 14.44 -16.29 0.24
CA LYS A 157 14.69 -16.23 1.70
C LYS A 157 14.25 -17.49 2.46
N GLY A 158 14.17 -18.63 1.75
CA GLY A 158 13.58 -19.91 2.18
C GLY A 158 14.20 -20.66 3.36
N SER A 159 14.73 -20.01 4.41
CA SER A 159 15.18 -20.71 5.62
C SER A 159 14.53 -20.26 6.94
N CYS A 160 13.74 -19.17 6.97
CA CYS A 160 13.21 -18.65 8.26
C CYS A 160 11.67 -18.61 8.39
N LEU A 161 10.90 -18.84 7.33
CA LEU A 161 9.50 -18.38 7.28
C LEU A 161 8.51 -19.44 6.76
N GLY A 162 8.44 -20.62 7.41
CA GLY A 162 7.43 -21.65 7.09
C GLY A 162 5.98 -21.15 7.16
N ASN A 163 5.70 -20.17 8.02
CA ASN A 163 4.37 -19.57 8.17
C ASN A 163 4.00 -18.60 7.03
N HIS A 164 4.98 -18.03 6.32
CA HIS A 164 4.70 -17.06 5.26
C HIS A 164 4.41 -17.71 3.91
N ILE A 165 4.93 -18.92 3.66
CA ILE A 165 4.51 -19.75 2.53
C ILE A 165 3.02 -20.11 2.68
N LEU A 166 2.56 -20.42 3.90
CA LEU A 166 1.14 -20.69 4.18
C LEU A 166 0.27 -19.44 4.00
N ALA A 167 0.74 -18.27 4.44
CA ALA A 167 0.07 -17.00 4.16
C ALA A 167 -0.03 -16.75 2.64
N TRP A 168 1.04 -17.02 1.90
CA TRP A 168 1.05 -16.90 0.44
C TRP A 168 0.13 -17.90 -0.27
N VAL A 169 0.11 -19.17 0.15
CA VAL A 169 -0.84 -20.18 -0.35
C VAL A 169 -2.28 -19.74 -0.06
N ARG A 170 -2.55 -19.13 1.10
CA ARG A 170 -3.86 -18.55 1.43
C ARG A 170 -4.19 -17.35 0.54
N ILE A 171 -3.26 -16.44 0.31
CA ILE A 171 -3.40 -15.30 -0.62
C ILE A 171 -3.71 -15.80 -2.05
N ALA A 172 -2.92 -16.75 -2.56
CA ALA A 172 -3.12 -17.33 -3.89
C ALA A 172 -4.45 -18.10 -4.02
N LYS A 173 -4.99 -18.61 -2.90
CA LYS A 173 -6.29 -19.29 -2.83
C LYS A 173 -7.46 -18.29 -2.76
N ILE A 174 -7.34 -17.22 -1.97
CA ILE A 174 -8.31 -16.12 -1.86
C ILE A 174 -8.48 -15.41 -3.21
N HIS A 175 -7.39 -15.23 -3.96
CA HIS A 175 -7.44 -14.56 -5.28
C HIS A 175 -7.70 -15.52 -6.46
N GLY A 176 -8.04 -16.79 -6.22
CA GLY A 176 -8.36 -17.77 -7.28
C GLY A 176 -7.21 -18.09 -8.24
N LEU A 177 -5.98 -17.64 -7.93
CA LEU A 177 -4.80 -17.73 -8.80
C LEU A 177 -4.25 -19.17 -8.89
N LEU A 178 -4.49 -19.99 -7.86
CA LEU A 178 -4.02 -21.38 -7.80
C LEU A 178 -4.59 -22.28 -8.90
N HIS A 179 -5.79 -22.00 -9.43
CA HIS A 179 -6.35 -22.83 -10.50
C HIS A 179 -5.53 -22.71 -11.80
N LYS A 180 -4.83 -21.59 -12.02
CA LYS A 180 -3.99 -21.36 -13.21
C LYS A 180 -2.52 -21.76 -13.01
N LEU A 181 -2.00 -21.69 -11.79
CA LEU A 181 -0.63 -22.14 -11.48
C LEU A 181 -0.49 -23.67 -11.42
N SER A 182 -1.53 -24.38 -10.94
CA SER A 182 -1.60 -25.85 -10.98
C SER A 182 -1.50 -26.41 -12.41
N LEU A 183 -2.15 -25.74 -13.37
CA LEU A 183 -2.10 -26.11 -14.79
C LEU A 183 -0.72 -25.88 -15.42
N ARG A 184 -0.03 -24.79 -15.07
CA ARG A 184 1.33 -24.52 -15.56
C ARG A 184 2.38 -25.46 -15.00
N ARG A 185 2.23 -25.92 -13.75
CA ARG A 185 3.14 -26.91 -13.16
C ARG A 185 2.95 -28.30 -13.78
N LYS A 186 1.71 -28.67 -14.14
CA LYS A 186 1.42 -29.86 -14.94
C LYS A 186 1.97 -29.76 -16.37
N GLN A 187 1.90 -28.59 -17.02
CA GLN A 187 2.46 -28.39 -18.36
C GLN A 187 3.99 -28.33 -18.40
N ALA A 188 4.65 -27.77 -17.38
CA ALA A 188 6.11 -27.75 -17.28
C ALA A 188 6.72 -29.14 -17.06
N HIS A 189 6.06 -30.00 -16.26
CA HIS A 189 6.45 -31.41 -16.13
C HIS A 189 6.16 -32.25 -17.38
N LEU A 190 5.25 -31.82 -18.26
CA LEU A 190 5.00 -32.47 -19.54
C LEU A 190 5.99 -32.04 -20.63
N SER A 191 6.59 -30.84 -20.54
CA SER A 191 7.65 -30.42 -21.48
C SER A 191 9.03 -30.96 -21.13
N GLU A 192 9.34 -31.21 -19.85
CA GLU A 192 10.61 -31.83 -19.45
C GLU A 192 10.67 -33.35 -19.73
N ASN A 193 9.52 -34.01 -19.89
CA ASN A 193 9.44 -35.44 -20.24
C ASN A 193 9.25 -35.68 -21.75
N GLY A 194 9.19 -34.62 -22.58
CA GLY A 194 8.94 -34.71 -24.02
C GLY A 194 10.19 -34.83 -24.90
N ASP A 195 11.38 -34.50 -24.38
CA ASP A 195 12.61 -34.43 -25.18
C ASP A 195 13.52 -35.67 -25.04
N ASN A 196 12.99 -36.80 -24.56
CA ASN A 196 13.79 -38.02 -24.36
C ASN A 196 13.29 -39.25 -25.15
N CYS A 197 12.72 -39.04 -26.33
CA CYS A 197 12.45 -40.09 -27.32
C CYS A 197 12.52 -39.56 -28.76
N LEU A 198 13.73 -39.23 -29.22
CA LEU A 198 14.09 -39.33 -30.64
C LEU A 198 15.57 -39.75 -30.74
N ALA A 199 15.79 -41.06 -30.69
CA ALA A 199 16.94 -41.76 -31.24
C ALA A 199 16.40 -42.99 -31.99
#